data_AF-A0A8J6XNH7-F1
#
_entry.id   AF-A0A8J6XNH7-F1
#
_cell.length_a   1.000
_cell.length_b   1.000
_cell.length_c   1.000
_cell.angle_alpha   90.00
_cell.angle_beta   90.00
_cell.angle_gamma   90.00
#
_symmetry.space_group_name_H-M   'P 1'
#
loop_
_entity.id
_entity.type
_entity.pdbx_description
1 polymer ?
#
loop_
_entity_poly.entity_id
_entity_poly.type
_entity_poly.pdbx_seq_one_letter_code
_entity_poly.pdbx_strand_id
1 'polypeptide(L)'
;MTEKTKNRLSSWSQKHEAFCLENQIPPAAKLLWQWLIIQGIGEETEPDLAEFNDWVKKHRGKGYCRLTLKNALAKLVECRVITLIKQYTWRIVKIVTRPLDWLLPKKNLQKQNEIYASQTSNPQSIENEVNSSSYPHNDAGDKEEILEICNEAGINYPPNKPARIFTYSVEEIKLAIASFFIRGGHEKIRNPQGWLIDCLQWRYWEEIGVAL
;
A
#
# COMPACT_ATOMS: atom_id res chain seq x y z
N MET A 1 2.32 -38.09 -3.32
CA MET A 1 1.03 -37.93 -2.62
C MET A 1 0.57 -36.51 -2.85
N THR A 2 -0.47 -36.33 -3.65
CA THR A 2 -0.98 -35.04 -4.13
C THR A 2 -1.97 -34.46 -3.14
N GLU A 3 -1.58 -33.41 -2.42
CA GLU A 3 -2.50 -32.69 -1.55
C GLU A 3 -3.47 -31.84 -2.36
N LYS A 4 -4.70 -32.33 -2.35
CA LYS A 4 -6.00 -31.71 -2.60
C LYS A 4 -5.99 -30.18 -2.71
N THR A 5 -6.27 -29.72 -3.93
CA THR A 5 -6.75 -28.39 -4.31
C THR A 5 -7.99 -28.03 -3.49
N LYS A 6 -7.81 -27.33 -2.36
CA LYS A 6 -8.92 -26.69 -1.64
C LYS A 6 -9.47 -25.57 -2.52
N ASN A 7 -10.76 -25.67 -2.84
CA ASN A 7 -11.59 -24.60 -3.39
C ASN A 7 -11.31 -23.26 -2.68
N ARG A 8 -10.49 -22.39 -3.28
CA ARG A 8 -10.43 -20.94 -2.99
C ARG A 8 -11.10 -20.15 -4.11
N LEU A 9 -12.27 -20.60 -4.58
CA LEU A 9 -13.14 -19.71 -5.35
C LEU A 9 -13.75 -18.71 -4.36
N SER A 10 -13.56 -17.41 -4.62
CA SER A 10 -14.19 -16.26 -3.92
C SER A 10 -13.32 -15.50 -2.91
N SER A 11 -12.12 -15.10 -3.31
CA SER A 11 -11.49 -13.88 -2.77
C SER A 11 -11.77 -12.65 -3.66
N TRP A 12 -12.34 -12.85 -4.86
CA TRP A 12 -12.72 -11.75 -5.75
C TRP A 12 -14.03 -11.09 -5.29
N SER A 13 -13.93 -9.87 -4.80
CA SER A 13 -15.05 -9.09 -4.24
C SER A 13 -15.50 -7.96 -5.16
N GLN A 14 -16.68 -7.38 -4.88
CA GLN A 14 -17.19 -6.21 -5.59
C GLN A 14 -16.24 -4.99 -5.53
N LYS A 15 -15.41 -4.90 -4.49
CA LYS A 15 -14.38 -3.86 -4.38
C LYS A 15 -13.29 -4.02 -5.46
N HIS A 16 -12.97 -5.25 -5.86
CA HIS A 16 -12.02 -5.50 -6.96
C HIS A 16 -12.61 -5.05 -8.30
N GLU A 17 -13.91 -5.26 -8.51
CA GLU A 17 -14.63 -4.76 -9.69
C GLU A 17 -14.61 -3.24 -9.77
N ALA A 18 -14.92 -2.57 -8.66
CA ALA A 18 -14.88 -1.11 -8.58
C ALA A 18 -13.47 -0.56 -8.89
N PHE A 19 -12.43 -1.18 -8.32
CA PHE A 19 -11.04 -0.80 -8.58
C PHE A 19 -10.65 -0.96 -10.06
N CYS A 20 -11.10 -2.06 -10.70
CA CYS A 20 -10.86 -2.28 -12.13
C CYS A 20 -11.51 -1.20 -13.00
N LEU A 21 -12.71 -0.76 -12.64
CA LEU A 21 -13.42 0.30 -13.37
C LEU A 21 -12.73 1.66 -13.18
N GLU A 22 -12.36 2.01 -11.95
CA GLU A 22 -11.69 3.27 -11.62
C GLU A 22 -10.33 3.41 -12.31
N ASN A 23 -9.53 2.32 -12.34
CA ASN A 23 -8.19 2.31 -12.91
C ASN A 23 -8.14 1.88 -14.38
N GLN A 24 -9.30 1.74 -15.03
CA GLN A 24 -9.43 1.30 -16.42
C GLN A 24 -8.64 0.02 -16.73
N ILE A 25 -8.72 -0.97 -15.83
CA ILE A 25 -8.01 -2.25 -15.95
C ILE A 25 -8.61 -3.06 -17.10
N PRO A 26 -7.83 -3.44 -18.13
CA PRO A 26 -8.33 -4.23 -19.25
C PRO A 26 -8.81 -5.62 -18.80
N PRO A 27 -9.74 -6.25 -19.53
CA PRO A 27 -10.27 -7.57 -19.17
C PRO A 27 -9.19 -8.66 -19.01
N ALA A 28 -8.13 -8.61 -19.83
CA ALA A 28 -7.02 -9.57 -19.73
C ALA A 28 -6.20 -9.37 -18.43
N ALA A 29 -5.97 -8.12 -18.02
CA ALA A 29 -5.30 -7.79 -16.77
C ALA A 29 -6.16 -8.19 -15.56
N LYS A 30 -7.48 -7.98 -15.64
CA LYS A 30 -8.42 -8.43 -14.61
C LYS A 30 -8.38 -9.95 -14.41
N LEU A 31 -8.41 -10.74 -15.49
CA LEU A 31 -8.32 -12.21 -15.39
C LEU A 31 -6.96 -12.66 -14.84
N LEU A 32 -5.88 -11.99 -15.24
CA LEU A 32 -4.55 -12.27 -14.70
C LEU A 32 -4.52 -12.01 -13.19
N TRP A 33 -5.10 -10.90 -12.72
CA TRP A 33 -5.19 -10.60 -11.30
C TRP A 33 -6.02 -11.63 -10.53
N GLN A 34 -7.18 -12.03 -11.07
CA GLN A 34 -8.01 -13.10 -10.49
C GLN A 34 -7.22 -14.40 -10.35
N TRP A 35 -6.48 -14.78 -11.40
CA TRP A 35 -5.67 -16.00 -11.39
C TRP A 35 -4.53 -15.92 -10.37
N LEU A 36 -3.87 -14.78 -10.23
CA LEU A 36 -2.81 -14.57 -9.24
C LEU A 36 -3.32 -14.63 -7.80
N ILE A 37 -4.49 -14.06 -7.54
CA ILE A 37 -5.14 -14.15 -6.23
C ILE A 37 -5.40 -15.62 -5.82
N ILE A 38 -5.69 -16.50 -6.78
CA ILE A 38 -5.88 -17.93 -6.51
C ILE A 38 -4.56 -18.59 -6.09
N GLN A 39 -3.42 -18.13 -6.63
CA GLN A 39 -2.09 -18.64 -6.29
C GLN A 39 -1.64 -18.19 -4.89
N GLY A 40 -1.93 -16.94 -4.51
CA GLY A 40 -1.57 -16.39 -3.22
C GLY A 40 -1.57 -14.86 -3.22
N ILE A 41 -1.81 -14.26 -2.06
CA ILE A 41 -1.77 -12.80 -1.85
C ILE A 41 -0.68 -12.51 -0.83
N GLY A 42 0.14 -11.50 -1.08
CA GLY A 42 1.20 -11.04 -0.17
C GLY A 42 2.45 -11.92 -0.15
N GLU A 43 2.44 -13.06 -0.83
CA GLU A 43 3.58 -13.97 -0.93
C GLU A 43 4.35 -13.76 -2.23
N GLU A 44 5.67 -14.01 -2.19
CA GLU A 44 6.49 -14.08 -3.39
C GLU A 44 6.10 -15.31 -4.20
N THR A 45 5.59 -15.08 -5.40
CA THR A 45 5.18 -16.13 -6.32
C THR A 45 5.98 -16.02 -7.61
N GLU A 46 6.22 -17.16 -8.26
CA GLU A 46 6.89 -17.23 -9.57
C GLU A 46 5.91 -17.70 -10.66
N PRO A 47 4.87 -16.90 -10.99
CA PRO A 47 3.90 -17.30 -12.00
C PRO A 47 4.53 -17.38 -13.40
N ASP A 48 4.14 -18.42 -14.13
CA ASP A 48 4.35 -18.53 -15.57
C ASP A 48 3.12 -18.01 -16.33
N LEU A 49 3.32 -16.96 -17.13
CA LEU A 49 2.28 -16.42 -18.01
C LEU A 49 1.80 -17.43 -19.07
N ALA A 50 2.57 -18.48 -19.38
CA ALA A 50 2.11 -19.58 -20.22
C ALA A 50 1.07 -20.44 -19.50
N GLU A 51 1.29 -20.79 -18.22
CA GLU A 51 0.32 -21.52 -17.40
C GLU A 51 -0.97 -20.73 -17.23
N PHE A 52 -0.87 -19.43 -16.96
CA PHE A 52 -2.02 -18.54 -16.97
C PHE A 52 -2.75 -18.60 -18.32
N ASN A 53 -2.03 -18.55 -19.43
CA ASN A 53 -2.66 -18.58 -20.75
C ASN A 53 -3.34 -19.92 -21.07
N ASP A 54 -2.80 -21.03 -20.57
CA ASP A 54 -3.43 -22.34 -20.69
C ASP A 54 -4.67 -22.46 -19.79
N TRP A 55 -4.64 -21.87 -18.60
CA TRP A 55 -5.84 -21.70 -17.77
C TRP A 55 -6.91 -20.85 -18.49
N VAL A 56 -6.53 -19.75 -19.13
CA VAL A 56 -7.46 -18.93 -19.93
C VAL A 56 -8.02 -19.73 -21.11
N LYS A 57 -7.21 -20.51 -21.84
CA LYS A 57 -7.70 -21.36 -22.93
C LYS A 57 -8.73 -22.37 -22.43
N LYS A 58 -8.51 -22.95 -21.25
CA LYS A 58 -9.44 -23.91 -20.65
C LYS A 58 -10.80 -23.29 -20.32
N HIS A 59 -10.83 -22.05 -19.81
CA HIS A 59 -12.07 -21.39 -19.38
C HIS A 59 -12.75 -20.54 -20.46
N ARG A 60 -11.98 -19.91 -21.35
CA ARG A 60 -12.45 -18.98 -22.40
C ARG A 60 -12.43 -19.59 -23.81
N GLY A 61 -11.82 -20.76 -23.99
CA GLY A 61 -11.61 -21.42 -25.29
C GLY A 61 -10.46 -20.84 -26.12
N LYS A 62 -10.13 -19.55 -25.94
CA LYS A 62 -9.02 -18.89 -26.65
C LYS A 62 -8.10 -18.13 -25.70
N GLY A 63 -6.83 -18.49 -25.76
CA GLY A 63 -5.74 -17.81 -25.04
C GLY A 63 -5.46 -16.42 -25.61
N TYR A 64 -4.78 -15.61 -24.82
CA TYR A 64 -4.24 -14.33 -25.22
C TYR A 64 -2.95 -14.49 -26.02
N CYS A 65 -2.69 -13.53 -26.90
CA CYS A 65 -1.41 -13.44 -27.58
C CYS A 65 -0.34 -12.84 -26.64
N ARG A 66 0.93 -13.05 -27.00
CA ARG A 66 2.09 -12.59 -26.21
C ARG A 66 2.01 -11.11 -25.84
N LEU A 67 1.62 -10.25 -26.79
CA LEU A 67 1.54 -8.81 -26.56
C LEU A 67 0.48 -8.47 -25.50
N THR A 68 -0.70 -9.08 -25.59
CA THR A 68 -1.77 -8.86 -24.61
C THR A 68 -1.36 -9.29 -23.20
N LEU A 69 -0.63 -10.41 -23.06
CA LEU A 69 -0.12 -10.87 -21.76
C LEU A 69 0.90 -9.87 -21.18
N LYS A 70 1.83 -9.38 -21.99
CA LYS A 70 2.81 -8.37 -21.55
C LYS A 70 2.12 -7.07 -21.12
N ASN A 71 1.14 -6.60 -21.90
CA ASN A 71 0.39 -5.40 -21.59
C ASN A 71 -0.46 -5.57 -20.34
N ALA A 72 -1.06 -6.75 -20.15
CA ALA A 72 -1.82 -7.08 -18.96
C ALA A 72 -0.94 -7.03 -17.70
N LEU A 73 0.23 -7.68 -17.74
CA LEU A 73 1.19 -7.64 -16.64
C LEU A 73 1.67 -6.21 -16.37
N ALA A 74 2.05 -5.47 -17.41
CA ALA A 74 2.49 -4.08 -17.28
C ALA A 74 1.43 -3.20 -16.63
N LYS A 75 0.15 -3.36 -17.02
CA LYS A 75 -0.95 -2.59 -16.44
C LYS A 75 -1.16 -2.90 -14.96
N LEU A 76 -1.02 -4.16 -14.55
CA LEU A 76 -1.13 -4.54 -13.13
C LEU A 76 0.04 -3.98 -12.30
N VAL A 77 1.24 -3.89 -12.87
CA VAL A 77 2.39 -3.23 -12.22
C VAL A 77 2.17 -1.71 -12.13
N GLU A 78 1.66 -1.08 -13.19
CA GLU A 78 1.31 0.35 -13.23
C GLU A 78 0.25 0.70 -12.17
N CYS A 79 -0.80 -0.11 -12.07
CA CYS A 79 -1.83 0.02 -11.03
C CYS A 79 -1.39 -0.48 -9.66
N ARG A 80 -0.13 -0.90 -9.50
CA ARG A 80 0.51 -1.38 -8.25
C ARG A 80 -0.15 -2.60 -7.63
N VAL A 81 -1.04 -3.26 -8.37
CA VAL A 81 -1.64 -4.54 -8.01
C VAL A 81 -0.54 -5.59 -7.79
N ILE A 82 0.53 -5.49 -8.59
CA ILE A 82 1.65 -6.40 -8.56
C ILE A 82 2.95 -5.61 -8.38
N THR A 83 3.83 -6.15 -7.54
CA THR A 83 5.23 -5.71 -7.47
C THR A 83 6.09 -6.72 -8.22
N LEU A 84 6.78 -6.28 -9.27
CA LEU A 84 7.72 -7.12 -10.02
C LEU A 84 9.08 -7.12 -9.31
N ILE A 85 9.45 -8.27 -8.72
CA ILE A 85 10.74 -8.43 -8.04
C ILE A 85 11.81 -8.74 -9.09
N LYS A 86 11.56 -9.77 -9.90
CA LYS A 86 12.53 -10.26 -10.89
C LYS A 86 11.83 -10.78 -12.13
N GLN A 87 12.44 -10.56 -13.28
CA GLN A 87 11.96 -11.11 -14.55
C GLN A 87 13.02 -12.07 -15.10
N TYR A 88 12.73 -13.37 -15.11
CA TYR A 88 13.65 -14.38 -15.63
C TYR A 88 13.54 -14.50 -17.15
N THR A 89 12.31 -14.55 -17.64
CA THR A 89 11.99 -14.51 -19.07
C THR A 89 10.80 -13.59 -19.27
N TRP A 90 10.34 -13.42 -20.51
CA TRP A 90 9.10 -12.68 -20.72
C TRP A 90 7.86 -13.39 -20.15
N ARG A 91 7.95 -14.70 -19.85
CA ARG A 91 6.84 -15.54 -19.36
C ARG A 91 6.89 -15.75 -17.85
N ILE A 92 8.08 -15.99 -17.32
CA ILE A 92 8.30 -16.34 -15.92
C ILE A 92 8.80 -15.12 -15.19
N VAL A 93 8.00 -14.66 -14.23
CA VAL A 93 8.28 -13.48 -13.41
C VAL A 93 8.15 -13.85 -11.94
N LYS A 94 9.02 -13.28 -11.10
CA LYS A 94 8.90 -13.31 -9.65
C LYS A 94 8.19 -12.05 -9.21
N ILE A 95 7.02 -12.22 -8.61
CA ILE A 95 6.13 -11.11 -8.24
C ILE A 95 5.52 -11.27 -6.86
N VAL A 96 5.06 -10.17 -6.29
CA VAL A 96 4.18 -10.14 -5.11
C VAL A 96 2.86 -9.51 -5.52
N THR A 97 1.78 -10.26 -5.35
CA THR A 97 0.41 -9.78 -5.58
C THR A 97 -0.07 -9.09 -4.31
N ARG A 98 -0.41 -7.80 -4.39
CA ARG A 98 -0.84 -7.05 -3.21
C ARG A 98 -2.29 -7.36 -2.84
N PRO A 99 -2.61 -7.38 -1.54
CA PRO A 99 -4.00 -7.37 -1.11
C PRO A 99 -4.67 -6.06 -1.53
N LEU A 100 -5.97 -6.13 -1.81
CA LEU A 100 -6.75 -4.97 -2.26
C LEU A 100 -6.67 -3.78 -1.29
N ASP A 101 -6.56 -4.05 0.01
CA ASP A 101 -6.49 -3.02 1.05
C ASP A 101 -5.22 -2.16 0.97
N TRP A 102 -4.19 -2.64 0.25
CA TRP A 102 -2.96 -1.88 -0.01
C TRP A 102 -3.03 -1.03 -1.29
N LEU A 103 -4.06 -1.25 -2.11
CA LEU A 103 -4.27 -0.54 -3.38
C LEU A 103 -5.15 0.70 -3.22
N LEU A 104 -5.88 0.78 -2.11
CA LEU A 104 -6.63 1.97 -1.75
C LEU A 104 -5.74 2.87 -0.90
N PRO A 105 -5.69 4.18 -1.15
CA PRO A 105 -5.07 5.09 -0.20
C PRO A 105 -5.84 4.93 1.11
N LYS A 106 -5.15 4.59 2.21
CA LYS A 106 -5.81 4.62 3.51
C LYS A 106 -6.32 6.03 3.68
N LYS A 107 -7.65 6.20 3.77
CA LYS A 107 -8.22 7.45 4.26
C LYS A 107 -7.47 7.70 5.55
N ASN A 108 -6.74 8.81 5.61
CA ASN A 108 -6.17 9.31 6.85
C ASN A 108 -7.25 9.09 7.90
N LEU A 109 -6.94 8.29 8.92
CA LEU A 109 -7.65 8.40 10.17
C LEU A 109 -7.32 9.82 10.62
N GLN A 110 -8.05 10.82 10.09
CA GLN A 110 -8.39 11.98 10.87
C GLN A 110 -8.81 11.35 12.18
N LYS A 111 -8.00 11.59 13.23
CA LYS A 111 -8.41 11.35 14.60
C LYS A 111 -9.85 11.87 14.64
N GLN A 112 -10.81 10.95 14.57
CA GLN A 112 -12.18 11.25 14.95
C GLN A 112 -12.02 11.44 16.46
N ASN A 113 -11.57 12.63 16.83
CA ASN A 113 -12.09 13.24 18.03
C ASN A 113 -13.58 13.37 17.70
N GLU A 114 -14.32 12.31 17.99
CA GLU A 114 -15.71 12.45 18.38
C GLU A 114 -15.66 13.44 19.54
N ILE A 115 -15.74 14.71 19.18
CA ILE A 115 -16.30 15.72 20.06
C ILE A 115 -17.73 15.22 20.26
N TYR A 116 -17.90 14.32 21.23
CA TYR A 116 -19.14 14.24 21.95
C TYR A 116 -19.43 15.68 22.32
N ALA A 117 -20.38 16.28 21.63
CA ALA A 117 -21.05 17.47 22.08
C ALA A 117 -21.77 17.08 23.38
N SER A 118 -21.00 16.98 24.46
CA SER A 118 -21.52 16.93 25.80
C SER A 118 -22.11 18.31 26.06
N GLN A 119 -23.42 18.38 25.87
CA GLN A 119 -24.22 19.46 26.43
C GLN A 119 -23.99 19.49 27.95
N THR A 120 -23.70 20.70 28.41
CA THR A 120 -23.57 21.16 29.80
C THR A 120 -24.69 20.68 30.72
N SER A 121 -24.36 20.13 31.89
CA SER A 121 -24.74 20.64 33.23
C SER A 121 -24.05 19.85 34.38
N ASN A 122 -23.45 20.57 35.33
CA ASN A 122 -22.72 20.14 36.55
C ASN A 122 -23.59 19.43 37.62
N PRO A 123 -23.08 19.11 38.85
CA PRO A 123 -21.88 18.37 39.25
C PRO A 123 -22.17 17.31 40.35
N GLN A 124 -21.42 16.21 40.47
CA GLN A 124 -21.16 15.64 41.82
C GLN A 124 -20.00 14.62 41.86
N SER A 125 -19.18 14.88 42.87
CA SER A 125 -18.08 14.15 43.54
C SER A 125 -18.15 12.63 43.54
N ILE A 126 -17.00 11.96 43.37
CA ILE A 126 -16.32 11.09 44.36
C ILE A 126 -15.07 10.45 43.71
N GLU A 127 -14.07 10.25 44.56
CA GLU A 127 -12.65 10.00 44.34
C GLU A 127 -12.28 8.58 43.86
N ASN A 128 -11.02 8.49 43.41
CA ASN A 128 -10.08 7.35 43.45
C ASN A 128 -9.98 6.36 42.26
N GLU A 129 -8.89 6.59 41.51
CA GLU A 129 -7.88 5.63 41.01
C GLU A 129 -8.31 4.22 40.57
N VAL A 130 -8.20 3.94 39.27
CA VAL A 130 -7.29 2.89 38.76
C VAL A 130 -6.70 3.32 37.41
N ASN A 131 -5.38 3.21 37.34
CA ASN A 131 -4.44 3.61 36.32
C ASN A 131 -4.63 2.86 34.98
N SER A 132 -4.83 3.60 33.88
CA SER A 132 -4.41 3.18 32.54
C SER A 132 -3.90 4.44 31.85
N SER A 133 -2.58 4.55 31.85
CA SER A 133 -1.77 5.61 31.28
C SER A 133 -2.20 5.95 29.84
N SER A 134 -3.06 6.96 29.72
CA SER A 134 -3.23 7.75 28.51
C SER A 134 -2.34 8.99 28.67
N TYR A 135 -1.10 8.89 28.20
CA TYR A 135 -0.24 10.06 28.10
C TYR A 135 -0.93 11.12 27.23
N PRO A 136 -1.03 12.38 27.68
CA PRO A 136 -1.42 13.48 26.82
C PRO A 136 -0.31 13.66 25.77
N HIS A 137 -0.58 13.23 24.55
CA HIS A 137 0.36 13.33 23.43
C HIS A 137 0.65 14.81 23.16
N ASN A 138 1.89 15.24 23.42
CA ASN A 138 2.37 16.58 23.11
C ASN A 138 2.47 16.74 21.59
N ASP A 139 1.38 17.15 20.95
CA ASP A 139 1.24 17.39 19.49
C ASP A 139 2.21 18.47 18.93
N ALA A 140 2.99 19.12 19.80
CA ALA A 140 4.07 20.04 19.43
C ALA A 140 5.42 19.31 19.29
N GLY A 141 5.76 18.43 20.25
CA GLY A 141 7.05 17.73 20.29
C GLY A 141 7.23 16.77 19.11
N ASP A 142 6.15 16.09 18.69
CA ASP A 142 6.20 15.20 17.53
C ASP A 142 6.44 15.99 16.23
N LYS A 143 5.93 17.22 16.12
CA LYS A 143 6.14 18.06 14.92
C LYS A 143 7.59 18.52 14.82
N GLU A 144 8.20 18.89 15.94
CA GLU A 144 9.60 19.27 16.00
C GLU A 144 10.51 18.08 15.63
N GLU A 145 10.25 16.88 16.17
CA GLU A 145 11.01 15.67 15.81
C GLU A 145 10.85 15.33 14.31
N ILE A 146 9.63 15.43 13.78
CA ILE A 146 9.37 15.20 12.34
C ILE A 146 10.15 16.19 11.47
N LEU A 147 10.19 17.46 11.85
CA LEU A 147 10.93 18.49 11.11
C LEU A 147 12.43 18.23 11.15
N GLU A 148 12.97 17.84 12.31
CA GLU A 148 14.39 17.53 12.47
C GLU A 148 14.79 16.34 11.59
N ILE A 149 14.04 15.24 11.65
CA ILE A 149 14.26 14.05 10.84
C ILE A 149 14.19 14.36 9.33
N CYS A 150 13.20 15.14 8.90
CA CYS A 150 13.08 15.52 7.49
C CYS A 150 14.23 16.44 7.06
N ASN A 151 14.66 17.35 7.93
CA ASN A 151 15.76 18.26 7.66
C ASN A 151 17.11 17.53 7.57
N GLU A 152 17.36 16.55 8.44
CA GLU A 152 18.51 15.65 8.34
C GLU A 152 18.56 14.90 7.00
N ALA A 153 17.38 14.52 6.47
CA ALA A 153 17.27 13.91 5.15
C ALA A 153 17.40 14.91 3.97
N GLY A 154 17.59 16.20 4.26
CA GLY A 154 17.63 17.27 3.26
C GLY A 154 16.25 17.62 2.67
N ILE A 155 15.16 17.22 3.32
CA ILE A 155 13.78 17.52 2.91
C ILE A 155 13.22 18.58 3.86
N ASN A 156 13.44 19.85 3.52
CA ASN A 156 13.05 20.95 4.40
C ASN A 156 11.54 21.26 4.28
N TYR A 157 10.81 21.28 5.39
CA TYR A 157 9.43 21.76 5.45
C TYR A 157 9.35 23.06 6.26
N PRO A 158 8.62 24.09 5.78
CA PRO A 158 8.46 25.32 6.54
C PRO A 158 7.67 25.06 7.83
N PRO A 159 8.22 25.37 9.02
CA PRO A 159 7.60 25.04 10.31
C PRO A 159 6.24 25.71 10.52
N ASN A 160 6.05 26.88 9.88
CA ASN A 160 4.85 27.70 10.02
C ASN A 160 3.74 27.37 9.01
N LYS A 161 3.90 26.35 8.15
CA LYS A 161 2.84 25.93 7.24
C LYS A 161 2.37 24.52 7.57
N PRO A 162 1.05 24.29 7.58
CA PRO A 162 0.52 22.93 7.74
C PRO A 162 0.98 22.09 6.55
N ALA A 163 1.82 21.09 6.82
CA ALA A 163 2.25 20.09 5.85
C ALA A 163 1.53 18.78 6.13
N ARG A 164 1.12 18.06 5.07
CA ARG A 164 0.44 16.75 5.20
C ARG A 164 1.29 15.72 5.96
N ILE A 165 2.60 15.91 6.06
CA ILE A 165 3.49 15.02 6.81
C ILE A 165 3.16 14.96 8.31
N PHE A 166 2.65 16.05 8.89
CA PHE A 166 2.35 16.13 10.33
C PHE A 166 1.14 15.29 10.74
N THR A 167 0.44 14.65 9.80
CA THR A 167 -0.64 13.72 10.09
C THR A 167 -0.17 12.27 10.27
N TYR A 168 1.12 12.00 10.04
CA TYR A 168 1.72 10.66 10.13
C TYR A 168 2.59 10.54 11.38
N SER A 169 2.84 9.32 11.86
CA SER A 169 3.71 9.11 13.01
C SER A 169 5.19 9.32 12.64
N VAL A 170 5.99 9.64 13.66
CA VAL A 170 7.47 9.74 13.54
C VAL A 170 8.06 8.47 12.92
N GLU A 171 7.55 7.30 13.29
CA GLU A 171 8.01 5.99 12.81
C GLU A 171 7.76 5.81 11.31
N GLU A 172 6.56 6.17 10.84
CA GLU A 172 6.22 6.12 9.41
C GLU A 172 7.11 7.04 8.59
N ILE A 173 7.45 8.22 9.13
CA ILE A 173 8.35 9.17 8.48
C ILE A 173 9.78 8.62 8.40
N LYS A 174 10.29 7.98 9.46
CA LYS A 174 11.61 7.30 9.45
C LYS A 174 11.65 6.23 8.36
N LEU A 175 10.61 5.40 8.25
CA LEU A 175 10.51 4.36 7.21
C LEU A 175 10.40 4.95 5.78
N ALA A 176 9.64 6.03 5.63
CA ALA A 176 9.49 6.72 4.36
C ALA A 176 10.80 7.37 3.88
N ILE A 177 11.58 7.95 4.80
CA ILE A 177 12.90 8.52 4.52
C ILE A 177 13.92 7.43 4.19
N ALA A 178 13.93 6.32 4.92
CA ALA A 178 14.79 5.18 4.58
C ALA A 178 14.52 4.71 3.13
N SER A 179 13.24 4.66 2.76
CA SER A 179 12.80 4.30 1.39
C SER A 179 13.18 5.34 0.34
N PHE A 180 13.18 6.63 0.71
CA PHE A 180 13.64 7.72 -0.15
C PHE A 180 15.10 7.50 -0.56
N PHE A 181 15.98 7.22 0.40
CA PHE A 181 17.40 6.98 0.14
C PHE A 181 17.65 5.71 -0.68
N ILE A 182 16.95 4.61 -0.38
CA ILE A 182 17.09 3.35 -1.14
C ILE A 182 16.73 3.54 -2.62
N ARG A 183 15.77 4.44 -2.91
CA ARG A 183 15.37 4.75 -4.29
C ARG A 183 16.27 5.78 -4.99
N GLY A 184 17.38 6.15 -4.37
CA GLY A 184 18.38 7.07 -4.92
C GLY A 184 18.23 8.51 -4.45
N GLY A 185 17.37 8.77 -3.45
CA GLY A 185 17.24 10.05 -2.79
C GLY A 185 17.21 11.25 -3.74
N HIS A 186 17.97 12.30 -3.39
CA HIS A 186 18.06 13.54 -4.17
C HIS A 186 18.70 13.36 -5.57
N GLU A 187 19.40 12.26 -5.83
CA GLU A 187 20.01 12.01 -7.15
C GLU A 187 18.97 11.64 -8.20
N LYS A 188 17.92 10.90 -7.80
CA LYS A 188 16.89 10.38 -8.71
C LYS A 188 15.54 11.08 -8.54
N ILE A 189 15.25 11.59 -7.35
CA ILE A 189 13.94 12.16 -7.00
C ILE A 189 14.03 13.69 -7.05
N ARG A 190 13.45 14.28 -8.10
CA ARG A 190 13.47 15.73 -8.32
C ARG A 190 12.61 16.53 -7.33
N ASN A 191 11.56 15.92 -6.79
CA ASN A 191 10.66 16.55 -5.81
C ASN A 191 10.58 15.69 -4.54
N PRO A 192 11.54 15.85 -3.61
CA PRO A 192 11.59 15.06 -2.38
C PRO A 192 10.36 15.23 -1.48
N GLN A 193 9.86 16.46 -1.36
CA GLN A 193 8.69 16.76 -0.52
C GLN A 193 7.42 16.08 -1.02
N GLY A 194 7.14 16.19 -2.33
CA GLY A 194 6.00 15.54 -2.95
C GLY A 194 6.14 14.02 -2.90
N TRP A 195 7.34 13.52 -3.18
CA TRP A 195 7.63 12.10 -3.10
C TRP A 195 7.43 11.53 -1.70
N LEU A 196 7.86 12.23 -0.65
CA LEU A 196 7.71 11.78 0.73
C LEU A 196 6.23 11.70 1.13
N ILE A 197 5.43 12.69 0.72
CA ILE A 197 3.98 12.68 0.95
C ILE A 197 3.32 11.49 0.22
N ASP A 198 3.70 11.24 -1.03
CA ASP A 198 3.21 10.08 -1.79
C ASP A 198 3.67 8.77 -1.14
N CYS A 199 4.92 8.70 -0.69
CA CYS A 199 5.48 7.56 0.01
C CYS A 199 4.69 7.24 1.28
N LEU A 200 4.37 8.26 2.09
CA LEU A 200 3.54 8.15 3.29
C LEU A 200 2.11 7.72 2.97
N GLN A 201 1.50 8.34 1.97
CA GLN A 201 0.12 8.04 1.58
C GLN A 201 -0.06 6.61 1.05
N TRP A 202 0.97 6.07 0.39
CA TRP A 202 0.92 4.79 -0.32
C TRP A 202 1.89 3.74 0.24
N ARG A 203 2.54 4.03 1.37
CA ARG A 203 3.43 3.14 2.15
C ARG A 203 4.52 2.48 1.32
N TYR A 204 5.27 3.25 0.52
CA TYR A 204 6.27 2.68 -0.39
C TYR A 204 7.36 1.86 0.31
N TRP A 205 7.58 2.07 1.61
CA TRP A 205 8.54 1.32 2.42
C TRP A 205 8.19 -0.17 2.58
N GLU A 206 6.91 -0.53 2.50
CA GLU A 206 6.49 -1.93 2.55
C GLU A 206 6.95 -2.72 1.33
N GLU A 207 7.20 -2.03 0.20
CA GLU A 207 7.68 -2.66 -1.04
C GLU A 207 9.17 -3.03 -0.97
N ILE A 208 9.92 -2.39 -0.09
CA ILE A 208 11.39 -2.46 -0.05
C ILE A 208 11.85 -3.47 1.02
N GLY A 209 10.94 -3.97 1.87
CA GLY A 209 11.29 -4.87 2.96
C GLY A 209 12.20 -4.20 4.00
N VAL A 210 12.03 -2.89 4.22
CA VAL A 210 12.73 -2.16 5.28
C VAL A 210 12.11 -2.59 6.62
N ALA A 211 12.54 -3.74 7.12
CA ALA A 211 12.36 -4.11 8.51
C ALA A 211 13.42 -3.35 9.32
N LEU A 212 12.97 -2.58 10.31
CA LEU A 212 13.82 -1.99 11.34
C LEU A 212 14.45 -3.08 12.21
#